data_AF-A0A059AZQ3-F1
#
_entry.id   AF-A0A059AZQ3-F1
#
_cell.length_a   1.000
_cell.length_b   1.000
_cell.length_c   1.000
_cell.angle_alpha   90.00
_cell.angle_beta   90.00
_cell.angle_gamma   90.00
#
_symmetry.space_group_name_H-M   'P 1'
#
loop_
_entity.id
_entity.type
_entity.pdbx_description
1 polymer ?
#
loop_
_entity_poly.entity_id
_entity_poly.type
_entity_poly.pdbx_seq_one_letter_code
_entity_poly.pdbx_strand_id
1 'polypeptide(L)'
;MAFRGKEMMKKVLKRVGENNLAPGVKETLEKCIPKSQIVMGRAHRGIFAGRHIRFGNQVSEDGGNKSRRSWKPNVQEKRLFSYILDRHIRVKVTTHALRCIDKAGGIDEYLLKTPYHKMDTEMGLYWKSKIEKLYEELGKMEVVFFSPEDETKFEQGFKQLKLEERAARRDFRRQMYGTSGKEKLAGEGQASDQATQEESPRIGDGHWHADDHDQAHNQQLVAYS
;
A
#
# COMPACT_ATOMS: atom_id res chain seq x y z
N MET A 1 -5.75 -14.55 -27.03
CA MET A 1 -6.86 -13.65 -26.62
C MET A 1 -6.36 -12.20 -26.59
N ALA A 2 -6.25 -11.55 -27.75
CA ALA A 2 -5.94 -10.12 -27.87
C ALA A 2 -7.20 -9.23 -27.74
N PHE A 3 -8.15 -9.68 -26.91
CA PHE A 3 -9.57 -9.32 -27.06
C PHE A 3 -9.95 -8.10 -26.20
N ARG A 4 -9.50 -7.99 -24.95
CA ARG A 4 -9.98 -6.93 -24.03
C ARG A 4 -9.63 -5.50 -24.45
N GLY A 5 -8.41 -5.23 -24.94
CA GLY A 5 -8.04 -3.87 -25.36
C GLY A 5 -8.79 -3.38 -26.61
N LYS A 6 -8.90 -4.25 -27.62
CA LYS A 6 -9.70 -3.98 -28.83
C LYS A 6 -11.19 -3.88 -28.52
N GLU A 7 -11.70 -4.69 -27.61
CA GLU A 7 -13.09 -4.62 -27.15
C GLU A 7 -13.39 -3.34 -26.37
N MET A 8 -12.47 -2.88 -25.52
CA MET A 8 -12.61 -1.61 -24.81
C MET A 8 -12.64 -0.46 -25.81
N MET A 9 -11.73 -0.46 -26.80
CA MET A 9 -11.74 0.51 -27.90
C MET A 9 -13.04 0.44 -28.71
N LYS A 10 -13.49 -0.77 -29.06
CA LYS A 10 -14.75 -1.00 -29.77
C LYS A 10 -15.96 -0.52 -28.96
N LYS A 11 -15.95 -0.68 -27.63
CA LYS A 11 -16.99 -0.16 -26.73
C LYS A 11 -16.96 1.37 -26.67
N VAL A 12 -15.78 1.99 -26.60
CA VAL A 12 -15.63 3.45 -26.61
C VAL A 12 -16.08 4.02 -27.96
N LEU A 13 -15.61 3.46 -29.07
CA LEU A 13 -16.01 3.85 -30.43
C LEU A 13 -17.51 3.64 -30.68
N LYS A 14 -18.10 2.57 -30.13
CA LYS A 14 -19.56 2.34 -30.18
C LYS A 14 -20.36 3.35 -29.35
N ARG A 15 -19.80 3.88 -28.25
CA ARG A 15 -20.44 4.90 -27.40
C ARG A 15 -20.34 6.31 -27.98
N VAL A 16 -19.18 6.65 -28.54
CA VAL A 16 -18.88 8.00 -29.08
C VAL A 16 -19.38 8.15 -30.53
N GLY A 17 -19.48 7.04 -31.27
CA GLY A 17 -19.83 7.01 -32.69
C GLY A 17 -18.62 7.30 -33.57
N GLU A 18 -18.28 6.40 -34.49
CA GLU A 18 -17.05 6.48 -35.30
C GLU A 18 -16.93 7.77 -36.13
N ASN A 19 -18.07 8.38 -36.45
CA ASN A 19 -18.16 9.57 -37.31
C ASN A 19 -18.06 10.90 -36.54
N ASN A 20 -18.14 10.89 -35.20
CA ASN A 20 -18.11 12.10 -34.36
C ASN A 20 -16.71 12.45 -33.83
N LEU A 21 -15.71 11.60 -34.06
CA LEU A 21 -14.35 11.87 -33.63
C LEU A 21 -13.65 12.81 -34.62
N ALA A 22 -13.06 13.89 -34.10
CA ALA A 22 -12.20 14.76 -34.88
C ALA A 22 -11.07 13.94 -35.57
N PRO A 23 -10.70 14.29 -36.81
CA PRO A 23 -9.65 13.58 -37.54
C PRO A 23 -8.35 13.59 -36.72
N GLY A 24 -7.82 12.39 -36.45
CA GLY A 24 -6.61 12.19 -35.64
C GLY A 24 -6.85 11.75 -34.18
N VAL A 25 -8.03 11.98 -33.59
CA VAL A 25 -8.32 11.53 -32.20
C VAL A 25 -8.38 10.01 -32.10
N LYS A 26 -8.84 9.34 -33.16
CA LYS A 26 -8.83 7.87 -33.24
C LYS A 26 -7.40 7.31 -33.17
N GLU A 27 -6.47 7.94 -33.88
CA GLU A 27 -5.06 7.52 -33.93
C GLU A 27 -4.33 7.80 -32.61
N THR A 28 -4.64 8.92 -31.94
CA THR A 28 -4.09 9.20 -30.60
C THR A 28 -4.61 8.20 -29.57
N LEU A 29 -5.89 7.85 -29.63
CA LEU A 29 -6.49 6.85 -28.75
C LEU A 29 -5.87 5.46 -28.97
N GLU A 30 -5.69 5.05 -30.22
CA GLU A 30 -5.01 3.80 -30.58
C GLU A 30 -3.57 3.73 -30.07
N LYS A 31 -2.85 4.86 -30.04
CA LYS A 31 -1.50 4.97 -29.47
C LYS A 31 -1.50 4.86 -27.94
N CYS A 32 -2.56 5.30 -27.26
CA CYS A 32 -2.66 5.23 -25.80
C CYS A 32 -3.05 3.83 -25.29
N ILE A 33 -3.69 3.00 -26.12
CA ILE A 33 -4.11 1.66 -25.75
C ILE A 33 -2.93 0.69 -25.85
N PRO A 34 -2.62 -0.11 -24.81
CA PRO A 34 -1.55 -1.08 -24.89
C PRO A 34 -1.85 -2.17 -25.91
N LYS A 35 -0.87 -2.45 -26.77
CA LYS A 35 -0.91 -3.58 -27.69
C LYS A 35 -0.68 -4.85 -26.90
N SER A 36 -1.76 -5.41 -26.32
CA SER A 36 -1.71 -6.63 -25.52
C SER A 36 -1.23 -7.85 -26.34
N GLN A 37 0.09 -8.05 -26.42
CA GLN A 37 0.70 -9.29 -26.91
C GLN A 37 0.98 -10.25 -25.74
N ILE A 38 0.09 -10.28 -24.74
CA ILE A 38 0.22 -11.18 -23.61
C ILE A 38 -0.18 -12.59 -24.04
N VAL A 39 0.82 -13.46 -24.09
CA VAL A 39 0.65 -14.89 -24.38
C VAL A 39 0.30 -15.70 -23.12
N MET A 40 0.77 -15.26 -21.94
CA MET A 40 0.65 -16.04 -20.69
C MET A 40 -0.33 -15.42 -19.70
N GLY A 41 -1.28 -16.20 -19.20
CA GLY A 41 -2.28 -15.73 -18.22
C GLY A 41 -1.68 -15.15 -16.94
N ARG A 42 -0.53 -15.68 -16.49
CA ARG A 42 0.19 -15.18 -15.31
C ARG A 42 0.70 -13.74 -15.43
N ALA A 43 0.91 -13.23 -16.65
CA ALA A 43 1.40 -11.86 -16.84
C ALA A 43 0.36 -10.80 -16.47
N HIS A 44 -0.93 -11.12 -16.54
CA HIS A 44 -1.99 -10.21 -16.12
C HIS A 44 -1.98 -9.89 -14.62
N ARG A 45 -1.36 -10.75 -13.81
CA ARG A 45 -1.28 -10.61 -12.34
C ARG A 45 0.08 -10.14 -11.84
N GLY A 46 1.03 -9.84 -12.74
CA GLY A 46 2.39 -9.44 -12.34
C GLY A 46 3.00 -8.42 -13.28
N ILE A 47 4.24 -8.02 -12.98
CA ILE A 47 4.99 -7.02 -13.74
C ILE A 47 6.08 -7.74 -14.56
N PHE A 48 5.84 -7.84 -15.86
CA PHE A 48 6.69 -8.59 -16.79
C PHE A 48 7.49 -7.70 -17.76
N ALA A 49 7.20 -6.40 -17.83
CA ALA A 49 7.93 -5.42 -18.66
C ALA A 49 8.17 -5.93 -20.11
N GLY A 50 7.12 -6.37 -20.80
CA GLY A 50 7.20 -6.91 -22.16
C GLY A 50 7.92 -8.26 -22.31
N ARG A 51 8.32 -8.92 -21.22
CA ARG A 51 8.93 -10.26 -21.29
C ARG A 51 7.83 -11.32 -21.34
N HIS A 52 7.80 -12.06 -22.45
CA HIS A 52 6.86 -13.16 -22.65
C HIS A 52 7.55 -14.51 -22.88
N ILE A 53 6.77 -15.59 -22.79
CA ILE A 53 7.23 -16.92 -23.18
C ILE A 53 7.53 -16.86 -24.68
N ARG A 54 8.75 -17.22 -25.06
CA ARG A 54 9.10 -17.38 -26.46
C ARG A 54 8.91 -18.85 -26.84
N PHE A 55 8.29 -19.09 -27.99
CA PHE A 55 8.19 -20.41 -28.58
C PHE A 55 9.14 -20.50 -29.78
N GLY A 56 9.77 -21.66 -29.97
CA GLY A 56 10.66 -21.89 -31.10
C GLY A 56 11.20 -23.29 -31.10
N ASN A 57 12.32 -23.49 -31.79
CA ASN A 57 12.93 -24.80 -31.99
C ASN A 57 14.30 -24.85 -31.32
N GLN A 58 14.66 -26.01 -30.81
CA GLN A 58 16.04 -26.41 -30.63
C GLN A 58 16.49 -27.09 -31.92
N VAL A 59 17.63 -26.67 -32.47
CA VAL A 59 18.22 -27.26 -33.65
C VAL A 59 19.44 -28.05 -33.19
N SER A 60 19.56 -29.33 -33.58
CA SER A 60 20.77 -30.11 -33.31
C SER A 60 21.95 -29.54 -34.10
N GLU A 61 23.13 -29.52 -33.48
CA GLU A 61 24.35 -28.97 -34.06
C GLU A 61 24.77 -29.69 -35.35
N ASP A 62 24.77 -31.03 -35.33
CA ASP A 62 25.29 -31.82 -36.46
C ASP A 62 24.23 -32.17 -37.52
N GLY A 63 22.99 -32.45 -37.10
CA GLY A 63 21.96 -33.04 -37.96
C GLY A 63 20.83 -32.11 -38.38
N GLY A 64 20.83 -30.84 -37.98
CA GLY A 64 19.75 -29.88 -38.28
C GLY A 64 18.35 -30.27 -37.79
N ASN A 65 18.23 -31.31 -36.95
CA ASN A 65 16.97 -31.82 -36.44
C ASN A 65 16.32 -30.77 -35.53
N LYS A 66 15.03 -30.51 -35.76
CA LYS A 66 14.27 -29.45 -35.08
C LYS A 66 13.31 -30.04 -34.05
N SER A 67 13.54 -29.77 -32.78
CA SER A 67 12.62 -30.12 -31.69
C SER A 67 11.94 -28.87 -31.13
N ARG A 68 10.63 -28.92 -30.86
CA ARG A 68 9.91 -27.77 -30.28
C ARG A 68 10.35 -27.52 -28.84
N ARG A 69 10.64 -26.27 -28.49
CA ARG A 69 10.92 -25.84 -27.11
C ARG A 69 10.27 -24.51 -26.78
N SER A 70 10.17 -24.22 -25.48
CA SER A 70 9.70 -22.93 -24.97
C SER A 70 10.72 -22.34 -23.99
N TRP A 71 10.93 -21.02 -24.07
CA TRP A 71 11.76 -20.28 -23.13
C TRP A 71 10.87 -19.45 -22.22
N LYS A 72 10.91 -19.76 -20.92
CA LYS A 72 10.14 -19.05 -19.89
C LYS A 72 10.99 -17.90 -19.33
N PRO A 73 10.41 -16.71 -19.09
CA PRO A 73 11.11 -15.64 -18.39
C PRO A 73 11.37 -16.03 -16.93
N ASN A 74 12.45 -15.49 -16.35
CA ASN A 74 12.76 -15.63 -14.93
C ASN A 74 11.85 -14.71 -14.11
N VAL A 75 10.95 -15.30 -13.32
CA VAL A 75 9.92 -14.62 -12.53
C VAL A 75 10.14 -14.94 -11.07
N GLN A 76 10.20 -13.89 -10.24
CA GLN A 76 10.43 -13.97 -8.80
C GLN A 76 9.30 -13.26 -8.06
N GLU A 77 8.89 -13.77 -6.91
CA GLU A 77 7.96 -13.05 -6.03
C GLU A 77 8.76 -12.13 -5.10
N LYS A 78 8.47 -10.83 -5.14
CA LYS A 78 9.17 -9.83 -4.33
C LYS A 78 8.18 -8.87 -3.66
N ARG A 79 8.61 -8.34 -2.52
CA ARG A 79 7.94 -7.25 -1.79
C ARG A 79 8.60 -5.94 -2.24
N LEU A 80 7.85 -5.09 -2.92
CA LEU A 80 8.29 -3.76 -3.33
C LEU A 80 7.61 -2.72 -2.44
N PHE A 81 8.37 -1.75 -1.95
CA PHE A 81 7.81 -0.65 -1.17
C PHE A 81 7.27 0.42 -2.13
N SER A 82 6.04 0.88 -1.89
CA SER A 82 5.43 2.02 -2.58
C SER A 82 5.43 3.19 -1.62
N TYR A 83 6.05 4.31 -2.02
CA TYR A 83 6.16 5.51 -1.21
C TYR A 83 4.81 6.17 -1.02
N ILE A 84 4.00 6.25 -2.08
CA ILE A 84 2.72 6.95 -2.00
C ILE A 84 1.65 6.19 -1.22
N LEU A 85 1.76 4.86 -1.17
CA LEU A 85 0.84 4.01 -0.42
C LEU A 85 1.36 3.65 0.98
N ASP A 86 2.58 4.08 1.31
CA ASP A 86 3.32 3.76 2.54
C ASP A 86 3.23 2.28 2.95
N ARG A 87 3.35 1.38 1.96
CA ARG A 87 3.16 -0.06 2.20
C ARG A 87 3.95 -0.92 1.23
N HIS A 88 4.27 -2.13 1.68
CA HIS A 88 4.87 -3.16 0.84
C HIS A 88 3.81 -3.88 -0.01
N ILE A 89 4.03 -3.92 -1.32
CA ILE A 89 3.21 -4.65 -2.29
C ILE A 89 3.92 -5.94 -2.69
N ARG A 90 3.22 -7.07 -2.56
CA ARG A 90 3.71 -8.38 -3.02
C ARG A 90 3.32 -8.59 -4.47
N VAL A 91 4.31 -8.73 -5.35
CA VAL A 91 4.09 -8.96 -6.78
C VAL A 91 5.05 -9.98 -7.36
N LYS A 92 4.58 -10.70 -8.39
CA LYS A 92 5.44 -11.49 -9.26
C LYS A 92 6.06 -10.56 -10.30
N VAL A 93 7.38 -10.48 -10.27
CA VAL A 93 8.17 -9.55 -11.09
C VAL A 93 9.23 -10.34 -11.84
N THR A 94 9.47 -9.96 -13.10
CA THR A 94 10.61 -10.52 -13.84
C THR A 94 11.91 -9.85 -13.41
N THR A 95 13.04 -10.54 -13.54
CA THR A 95 14.36 -9.93 -13.24
C THR A 95 14.64 -8.68 -14.07
N HIS A 96 14.15 -8.64 -15.32
CA HIS A 96 14.23 -7.44 -16.15
C HIS A 96 13.41 -6.28 -15.58
N ALA A 97 12.17 -6.55 -15.14
CA ALA A 97 11.32 -5.54 -14.54
C ALA A 97 11.91 -5.02 -13.21
N LEU A 98 12.50 -5.88 -12.38
CA LEU A 98 13.22 -5.43 -11.16
C LEU A 98 14.32 -4.43 -11.51
N ARG A 99 15.19 -4.75 -12.48
CA ARG A 99 16.25 -3.81 -12.92
C ARG A 99 15.69 -2.49 -13.45
N CYS A 100 14.54 -2.51 -14.13
CA CYS A 100 13.88 -1.30 -14.59
C CYS A 100 13.29 -0.46 -13.44
N ILE A 101 12.76 -1.11 -12.41
CA ILE A 101 12.26 -0.48 -11.19
C ILE A 101 13.42 0.19 -10.44
N ASP A 102 14.54 -0.51 -10.27
CA ASP A 102 15.74 0.03 -9.62
C ASP A 102 16.29 1.23 -10.39
N LYS A 103 16.36 1.13 -11.73
CA LYS A 103 16.77 2.26 -12.60
C LYS A 103 15.80 3.44 -12.50
N ALA A 104 14.52 3.17 -12.28
CA ALA A 104 13.51 4.20 -12.14
C ALA A 104 13.49 4.84 -10.75
N GLY A 105 14.11 4.25 -9.71
CA GLY A 105 14.09 4.77 -8.34
C GLY A 105 12.97 4.22 -7.46
N GLY A 106 12.21 3.23 -7.92
CA GLY A 106 11.10 2.65 -7.16
C GLY A 106 9.93 2.22 -8.03
N ILE A 107 8.93 1.56 -7.42
CA ILE A 107 7.78 1.03 -8.15
C ILE A 107 6.86 2.15 -8.64
N ASP A 108 6.64 3.18 -7.83
CA ASP A 108 5.75 4.29 -8.17
C ASP A 108 6.31 5.09 -9.33
N GLU A 109 7.60 5.45 -9.25
CA GLU A 109 8.31 6.13 -10.33
C GLU A 109 8.36 5.30 -11.62
N TYR A 110 8.56 3.98 -11.50
CA TYR A 110 8.51 3.08 -12.65
C TYR A 110 7.14 3.14 -13.34
N LEU A 111 6.04 3.12 -12.59
CA LEU A 111 4.69 3.15 -13.14
C LEU A 111 4.39 4.50 -13.81
N LEU A 112 4.82 5.61 -13.21
CA LEU A 112 4.65 6.96 -13.76
C LEU A 112 5.47 7.14 -15.06
N LYS A 113 6.77 6.79 -15.03
CA LYS A 113 7.69 6.93 -16.18
C LYS A 113 7.33 6.02 -17.36
N THR A 114 6.72 4.86 -17.09
CA THR A 114 6.38 3.91 -18.15
C THR A 114 5.14 4.38 -18.92
N PRO A 115 5.22 4.53 -20.25
CA PRO A 115 4.09 5.00 -21.04
C PRO A 115 2.99 3.94 -21.17
N TYR A 116 1.74 4.38 -21.32
CA TYR A 116 0.56 3.50 -21.35
C TYR A 116 0.65 2.41 -22.43
N HIS A 117 1.27 2.68 -23.58
CA HIS A 117 1.44 1.69 -24.65
C HIS A 117 2.40 0.54 -24.31
N LYS A 118 3.35 0.74 -23.39
CA LYS A 118 4.28 -0.30 -22.90
C LYS A 118 3.71 -1.07 -21.71
N MET A 119 2.60 -0.62 -21.14
CA MET A 119 1.93 -1.30 -20.04
C MET A 119 1.05 -2.41 -20.56
N ASP A 120 1.60 -3.60 -20.68
CA ASP A 120 0.85 -4.74 -21.23
C ASP A 120 -0.32 -5.19 -20.31
N THR A 121 -0.23 -4.89 -19.02
CA THR A 121 -1.10 -5.43 -17.96
C THR A 121 -2.18 -4.44 -17.50
N GLU A 122 -3.45 -4.89 -17.46
CA GLU A 122 -4.61 -4.13 -16.94
C GLU A 122 -4.40 -3.65 -15.50
N MET A 123 -3.86 -4.51 -14.64
CA MET A 123 -3.52 -4.17 -13.26
C MET A 123 -2.44 -3.08 -13.18
N GLY A 124 -1.49 -3.04 -14.12
CA GLY A 124 -0.50 -1.97 -14.21
C GLY A 124 -1.12 -0.61 -14.55
N LEU A 125 -2.08 -0.59 -15.48
CA LEU A 125 -2.85 0.62 -15.81
C LEU A 125 -3.67 1.12 -14.61
N TYR A 126 -4.33 0.20 -13.91
CA TYR A 126 -5.10 0.52 -12.71
C TYR A 126 -4.20 1.15 -11.65
N TRP A 127 -3.03 0.56 -11.36
CA TRP A 127 -2.08 1.11 -10.39
C TRP A 127 -1.54 2.46 -10.80
N LYS A 128 -1.19 2.64 -12.07
CA LYS A 128 -0.73 3.92 -12.59
C LYS A 128 -1.79 5.01 -12.35
N SER A 129 -3.03 4.78 -12.76
CA SER A 129 -4.11 5.75 -12.57
C SER A 129 -4.42 6.05 -11.09
N LYS A 130 -4.27 5.05 -10.22
CA LYS A 130 -4.45 5.23 -8.78
C LYS A 130 -3.33 6.10 -8.19
N ILE A 131 -2.09 5.83 -8.58
CA ILE A 131 -0.92 6.57 -8.11
C ILE A 131 -0.95 8.02 -8.62
N GLU A 132 -1.28 8.24 -9.90
CA GLU A 132 -1.43 9.58 -10.48
C GLU A 132 -2.44 10.43 -9.69
N LYS A 133 -3.62 9.87 -9.37
CA LYS A 133 -4.62 10.56 -8.54
C LYS A 133 -4.12 10.92 -7.15
N LEU A 134 -3.43 10.00 -6.49
CA LEU A 134 -2.86 10.26 -5.16
C LEU A 134 -1.79 11.36 -5.23
N TYR A 135 -0.98 11.41 -6.30
CA TYR A 135 -0.01 12.49 -6.49
C TYR A 135 -0.68 13.83 -6.78
N GLU A 136 -1.79 13.84 -7.54
CA GLU A 136 -2.59 15.05 -7.75
C GLU A 136 -3.22 15.56 -6.45
N GLU A 137 -3.71 14.66 -5.59
CA GLU A 137 -4.23 14.99 -4.26
C GLU A 137 -3.13 15.56 -3.36
N LEU A 138 -1.95 14.93 -3.33
CA LEU A 138 -0.78 15.44 -2.61
C LEU A 138 -0.31 16.80 -3.15
N GLY A 139 -0.36 17.01 -4.47
CA GLY A 139 0.05 18.28 -5.08
C GLY A 139 -0.92 19.43 -4.84
N LYS A 140 -2.21 19.14 -4.63
CA LYS A 140 -3.23 20.14 -4.23
C LYS A 140 -3.16 20.48 -2.75
N MET A 141 -2.56 19.60 -1.95
CA MET A 141 -2.33 19.89 -0.55
C MET A 141 -1.31 21.01 -0.44
N GLU A 142 -1.76 22.20 -0.07
CA GLU A 142 -0.88 23.32 0.18
C GLU A 142 0.03 22.94 1.35
N VAL A 143 1.32 22.79 1.06
CA VAL A 143 2.34 22.70 2.10
C VAL A 143 2.46 24.11 2.67
N VAL A 144 1.60 24.44 3.63
CA VAL A 144 1.71 25.68 4.39
C VAL A 144 2.99 25.56 5.20
N PHE A 145 4.00 26.36 4.83
CA PHE A 145 5.21 26.48 5.63
C PHE A 145 4.81 27.22 6.91
N PHE A 146 4.68 26.49 8.01
CA PHE A 146 4.31 27.09 9.29
C PHE A 146 5.41 28.06 9.73
N SER A 147 5.02 29.21 10.28
CA SER A 147 5.98 30.10 10.94
C SER A 147 6.55 29.38 12.18
N PRO A 148 7.83 29.59 12.54
CA PRO A 148 8.42 28.96 13.74
C PRO A 148 7.60 29.20 15.03
N GLU A 149 6.87 30.31 15.10
CA GLU A 149 5.96 30.58 16.22
C GLU A 149 4.76 29.63 16.24
N ASP A 150 4.21 29.27 15.08
CA ASP A 150 3.06 28.40 14.97
C ASP A 150 3.46 26.95 15.25
N GLU A 151 4.65 26.53 14.82
CA GLU A 151 5.23 25.23 15.15
C GLU A 151 5.27 25.01 16.68
N THR A 152 5.77 25.99 17.45
CA THR A 152 5.82 25.88 18.92
C THR A 152 4.43 25.83 19.57
N LYS A 153 3.44 26.54 19.02
CA LYS A 153 2.05 26.48 19.50
C LYS A 153 1.43 25.11 19.24
N PHE A 154 1.68 24.53 18.06
CA PHE A 154 1.22 23.16 17.77
C PHE A 154 1.89 22.15 18.68
N GLU A 155 3.20 22.26 18.94
CA GLU A 155 3.90 21.36 19.86
C GLU A 155 3.32 21.42 21.28
N GLN A 156 3.03 22.63 21.78
CA GLN A 156 2.39 22.80 23.09
C GLN A 156 0.98 22.21 23.09
N GLY A 157 0.21 22.42 22.02
CA GLY A 157 -1.11 21.83 21.83
C GLY A 157 -1.09 20.31 21.82
N PHE A 158 -0.18 19.68 21.06
CA PHE A 158 -0.03 18.22 21.03
C PHE A 158 0.43 17.64 22.38
N LYS A 159 1.27 18.35 23.13
CA LYS A 159 1.68 17.94 24.49
C LYS A 159 0.49 17.96 25.45
N GLN A 160 -0.34 19.00 25.41
CA GLN A 160 -1.55 19.09 26.21
C GLN A 160 -2.54 17.98 25.84
N LEU A 161 -2.79 17.77 24.55
CA LEU A 161 -3.71 16.74 24.06
C LEU A 161 -3.26 15.32 24.46
N LYS A 162 -1.96 15.01 24.37
CA LYS A 162 -1.42 13.73 24.87
C LYS A 162 -1.54 13.59 26.39
N LEU A 163 -1.35 14.67 27.14
CA LEU A 163 -1.51 14.67 28.61
C LEU A 163 -2.97 14.46 29.01
N GLU A 164 -3.90 15.07 28.29
CA GLU A 164 -5.34 14.90 28.45
C GLU A 164 -5.78 13.48 28.08
N GLU A 165 -5.33 12.93 26.95
CA GLU A 165 -5.62 11.53 26.58
C GLU A 165 -5.08 10.56 27.64
N ARG A 166 -3.89 10.85 28.18
CA ARG A 166 -3.29 10.06 29.27
C ARG A 166 -4.05 10.20 30.59
N ALA A 167 -4.53 11.39 30.92
CA ALA A 167 -5.38 11.65 32.09
C ALA A 167 -6.74 10.97 31.94
N ALA A 168 -7.40 11.09 30.79
CA ALA A 168 -8.64 10.41 30.47
C ALA A 168 -8.50 8.89 30.52
N ARG A 169 -7.40 8.31 30.02
CA ARG A 169 -7.10 6.87 30.20
C ARG A 169 -6.89 6.50 31.66
N ARG A 170 -6.26 7.37 32.46
CA ARG A 170 -6.05 7.16 33.90
C ARG A 170 -7.36 7.23 34.67
N ASP A 171 -8.21 8.20 34.35
CA ASP A 171 -9.53 8.40 34.97
C ASP A 171 -10.51 7.33 34.54
N PHE A 172 -10.50 6.89 33.28
CA PHE A 172 -11.24 5.71 32.81
C PHE A 172 -10.80 4.45 33.56
N ARG A 173 -9.49 4.23 33.73
CA ARG A 173 -8.95 3.10 34.53
C ARG A 173 -9.36 3.22 35.99
N ARG A 174 -9.39 4.44 36.55
CA ARG A 174 -9.86 4.71 37.91
C ARG A 174 -11.37 4.54 38.06
N GLN A 175 -12.16 4.82 37.04
CA GLN A 175 -13.61 4.65 37.05
C GLN A 175 -14.01 3.17 36.86
N MET A 176 -13.26 2.43 36.03
CA MET A 176 -13.49 1.01 35.79
C MET A 176 -13.00 0.11 36.94
N TYR A 177 -11.87 0.44 37.56
CA TYR A 177 -11.25 -0.40 38.60
C TYR A 177 -11.21 0.24 39.99
N GLY A 178 -11.59 1.51 40.11
CA GLY A 178 -11.52 2.26 41.36
C GLY A 178 -12.91 2.54 41.92
N THR A 179 -13.49 1.51 42.56
CA THR A 179 -14.04 1.54 43.91
C THR A 179 -14.43 0.11 44.29
N SER A 180 -13.56 -0.61 45.00
CA SER A 180 -13.87 -1.90 45.63
C SER A 180 -13.23 -2.04 47.01
N GLY A 181 -13.16 -0.94 47.77
CA GLY A 181 -12.62 -1.01 49.13
C GLY A 181 -12.72 0.27 49.92
N LYS A 182 -13.90 0.51 50.52
CA LYS A 182 -14.09 1.00 51.91
C LYS A 182 -15.51 1.57 52.11
N GLU A 183 -16.46 0.71 52.41
CA GLU A 183 -17.63 1.04 53.24
C GLU A 183 -17.48 0.23 54.54
N LYS A 184 -16.81 0.81 55.55
CA LYS A 184 -17.39 1.36 56.79
C LYS A 184 -18.16 0.33 57.63
N LEU A 185 -17.46 -0.21 58.62
CA LEU A 185 -18.03 -0.75 59.86
C LEU A 185 -18.70 0.38 60.66
N ALA A 186 -20.03 0.34 60.79
CA ALA A 186 -20.81 0.85 61.91
C ALA A 186 -22.20 0.22 61.83
N GLY A 187 -22.67 -0.38 62.92
CA GLY A 187 -23.72 -1.39 62.92
C GLY A 187 -25.18 -0.94 62.99
N GLU A 188 -26.00 -1.99 63.08
CA GLU A 188 -27.41 -2.12 63.49
C GLU A 188 -28.50 -2.04 62.41
N GLY A 189 -29.03 -3.23 62.05
CA GLY A 189 -30.45 -3.52 62.27
C GLY A 189 -31.39 -3.63 61.06
N GLN A 190 -31.86 -4.88 60.85
CA GLN A 190 -33.13 -5.33 60.25
C GLN A 190 -33.23 -5.62 58.74
N ALA A 191 -33.99 -6.69 58.47
CA ALA A 191 -34.01 -7.54 57.29
C ALA A 191 -35.08 -7.15 56.25
N SER A 192 -34.85 -7.50 54.97
CA SER A 192 -35.67 -8.46 54.18
C SER A 192 -35.38 -8.38 52.67
N ASP A 193 -35.03 -9.53 52.09
CA ASP A 193 -35.50 -10.14 50.84
C ASP A 193 -35.29 -9.57 49.41
N GLN A 194 -34.79 -10.52 48.60
CA GLN A 194 -35.10 -10.88 47.21
C GLN A 194 -34.16 -10.48 46.06
N ALA A 195 -33.99 -11.49 45.19
CA ALA A 195 -32.93 -11.70 44.21
C ALA A 195 -33.40 -11.40 42.78
N THR A 196 -32.47 -10.97 41.91
CA THR A 196 -32.48 -11.34 40.48
C THR A 196 -31.07 -11.34 39.89
N GLN A 197 -30.80 -12.37 39.08
CA GLN A 197 -29.58 -12.64 38.32
C GLN A 197 -29.47 -11.73 37.09
N GLU A 198 -28.25 -11.50 36.56
CA GLU A 198 -27.88 -11.83 35.15
C GLU A 198 -26.48 -11.32 34.74
N GLU A 199 -25.65 -12.32 34.42
CA GLU A 199 -24.59 -12.46 33.39
C GLU A 199 -23.58 -11.35 33.02
N SER A 200 -22.30 -11.74 33.08
CA SER A 200 -21.14 -11.06 32.49
C SER A 200 -20.78 -11.65 31.12
N PRO A 201 -20.29 -10.88 30.13
CA PRO A 201 -19.50 -11.42 29.03
C PRO A 201 -18.00 -11.31 29.33
N ARG A 202 -17.33 -12.48 29.35
CA ARG A 202 -15.87 -12.63 29.38
C ARG A 202 -15.27 -12.10 28.06
N ILE A 203 -14.28 -11.21 28.14
CA ILE A 203 -13.35 -10.94 27.04
C ILE A 203 -11.93 -11.05 27.58
N GLY A 204 -11.17 -11.96 26.97
CA GLY A 204 -9.90 -12.49 27.44
C GLY A 204 -8.70 -11.57 27.26
N ASP A 205 -7.67 -11.93 28.02
CA ASP A 205 -6.39 -11.27 28.17
C ASP A 205 -5.58 -11.23 26.87
N GLY A 206 -5.09 -10.03 26.54
CA GLY A 206 -4.07 -9.80 25.52
C GLY A 206 -2.87 -9.09 26.14
N HIS A 207 -1.92 -9.88 26.63
CA HIS A 207 -0.62 -9.45 27.12
C HIS A 207 0.20 -8.79 25.99
N TRP A 208 0.56 -7.52 26.16
CA TRP A 208 1.56 -6.84 25.32
C TRP A 208 2.77 -6.49 26.19
N HIS A 209 3.84 -7.25 25.97
CA HIS A 209 5.20 -6.95 26.42
C HIS A 209 5.70 -5.74 25.61
N ALA A 210 6.12 -4.68 26.30
CA ALA A 210 6.81 -3.54 25.70
C ALA A 210 8.24 -3.53 26.26
N ASP A 211 9.19 -3.94 25.42
CA ASP A 211 10.62 -3.77 25.67
C ASP A 211 11.01 -2.34 25.26
N ASP A 212 11.07 -1.43 26.24
CA ASP A 212 11.72 -0.13 26.10
C ASP A 212 13.20 -0.26 26.46
N HIS A 213 14.07 -0.34 25.45
CA HIS A 213 15.51 -0.15 25.62
C HIS A 213 15.85 1.33 25.50
N ASP A 214 15.80 2.03 26.64
CA ASP A 214 16.38 3.37 26.83
C ASP A 214 17.81 3.20 27.37
N GLN A 215 18.81 3.60 26.59
CA GLN A 215 20.17 3.78 27.09
C GLN A 215 20.82 5.00 26.43
N ALA A 216 20.39 6.18 26.89
CA ALA A 216 21.16 7.41 26.74
C ALA A 216 22.30 7.41 27.78
N HIS A 217 23.52 7.12 27.33
CA HIS A 217 24.73 7.41 28.09
C HIS A 217 25.13 8.86 27.82
N ASN A 218 24.97 9.73 28.82
CA ASN A 218 25.66 11.01 28.89
C ASN A 218 26.28 11.13 30.28
N GLN A 219 27.61 11.05 30.34
CA GLN A 219 28.39 11.39 31.53
C GLN A 219 29.48 12.39 31.15
N GLN A 220 29.58 13.39 32.04
CA GLN A 220 30.37 14.60 32.01
C GLN A 220 31.85 14.48 31.62
N LEU A 221 32.31 15.54 30.92
CA LEU A 221 33.44 16.41 31.27
C LEU A 221 34.48 15.89 32.26
N VAL A 222 35.72 15.73 31.78
CA VAL A 222 36.93 16.03 32.56
C VAL A 222 37.90 16.79 31.66
N ALA A 223 38.20 18.02 32.07
CA ALA A 223 39.27 18.86 31.56
C ALA A 223 40.64 18.27 31.93
N TYR A 224 41.65 18.35 31.05
CA TYR A 224 43.07 18.54 31.42
C TYR A 224 43.90 18.97 30.20
N SER A 225 44.67 20.05 30.43
CA SER A 225 45.88 20.57 29.76
C SER A 225 45.88 20.77 28.23
#